data_AF-A0A7S2LCH7-F1
#
_entry.id   AF-A0A7S2LCH7-F1
#
_cell.length_a   1.000
_cell.length_b   1.000
_cell.length_c   1.000
_cell.angle_alpha   90.00
_cell.angle_beta   90.00
_cell.angle_gamma   90.00
#
_symmetry.space_group_name_H-M   'P 1'
#
loop_
_entity.id
_entity.type
_entity.pdbx_description
1 polymer ?
#
loop_
_entity_poly.entity_id
_entity_poly.type
_entity_poly.pdbx_seq_one_letter_code
_entity_poly.pdbx_strand_id
1 'polypeptide(L)'
;SHRFLKAVTVLLRLKGFNSRDNMVPIREIVLTGQPLMSFTVPNRGAGAAAGRSEPVVRSLELAVHLARSSSHVVAVRAGECELSSEGGDKCVTEVARLVRQVGIGREARFLEEVDLHGNAMDADAARKIVEAAVKERCERPRASEGAPPLWLDLSLNRVRNPATVFQNMQAWAGWAHGKDAAFCMADQDGCTKQACPKGCLVHLPKFLEQSKTDGQARVTI
;
A
#
# COMPACT_ATOMS: atom_id res chain seq x y z
N SER A 1 16.48 4.92 6.19
CA SER A 1 15.12 4.53 6.66
C SER A 1 15.13 3.60 7.89
N HIS A 2 15.65 2.36 7.82
CA HIS A 2 15.47 1.34 8.87
C HIS A 2 15.88 1.77 10.29
N ARG A 3 17.11 2.29 10.48
CA ARG A 3 17.60 2.73 11.80
C ARG A 3 16.76 3.85 12.40
N PHE A 4 16.29 4.77 11.56
CA PHE A 4 15.40 5.86 11.94
C PHE A 4 14.04 5.33 12.40
N LEU A 5 13.38 4.49 11.60
CA LEU A 5 12.09 3.87 11.97
C LEU A 5 12.18 3.06 13.27
N LYS A 6 13.29 2.33 13.45
CA LYS A 6 13.56 1.61 14.70
C LYS A 6 13.72 2.58 15.88
N ALA A 7 14.48 3.66 15.71
CA ALA A 7 14.66 4.67 16.76
C ALA A 7 13.34 5.36 17.13
N VAL A 8 12.50 5.72 16.14
CA VAL A 8 11.15 6.27 16.36
C VAL A 8 10.29 5.27 17.14
N THR A 9 10.27 3.99 16.72
CA THR A 9 9.49 2.94 17.41
C THR A 9 9.94 2.79 18.87
N VAL A 10 11.25 2.82 19.14
CA VAL A 10 11.80 2.75 20.51
C VAL A 10 11.44 4.00 21.31
N LEU A 11 11.62 5.19 20.74
CA LEU A 11 11.31 6.46 21.41
C LEU A 11 9.83 6.52 21.81
N LEU A 12 8.93 6.12 20.91
CA LEU A 12 7.49 6.08 21.18
C LEU A 12 7.17 5.15 22.34
N ARG A 13 7.76 3.94 22.37
CA ARG A 13 7.61 3.01 23.49
C ARG A 13 8.15 3.60 24.80
N LEU A 14 9.32 4.25 24.77
CA LEU A 14 9.92 4.89 25.96
C LEU A 14 9.08 6.07 26.47
N LYS A 15 8.35 6.75 25.59
CA LYS A 15 7.38 7.80 25.94
C LYS A 15 6.04 7.26 26.44
N GLY A 16 5.91 5.93 26.58
CA GLY A 16 4.70 5.27 27.06
C GLY A 16 3.63 5.10 25.97
N PHE A 17 3.94 5.37 24.70
CA PHE A 17 3.01 5.10 23.62
C PHE A 17 3.01 3.60 23.25
N ASN A 18 1.85 3.09 22.82
CA ASN A 18 1.53 1.66 22.61
C ASN A 18 1.21 0.86 23.87
N SER A 19 0.85 1.52 24.98
CA SER A 19 0.03 0.89 26.03
C SER A 19 -1.45 1.01 25.67
N ARG A 20 -2.31 0.13 26.22
CA ARG A 20 -3.78 0.17 26.02
C ARG A 20 -4.39 1.57 26.19
N ASP A 21 -3.79 2.40 27.03
CA ASP A 21 -4.33 3.70 27.43
C ASP A 21 -3.62 4.90 26.81
N ASN A 22 -2.57 4.69 25.98
CA ASN A 22 -1.79 5.79 25.42
C ASN A 22 -1.30 5.44 24.01
N MET A 23 -2.12 5.78 23.02
CA MET A 23 -1.84 5.50 21.61
C MET A 23 -1.03 6.62 20.97
N VAL A 24 -0.20 6.27 19.99
CA VAL A 24 0.66 7.23 19.29
C VAL A 24 -0.19 8.28 18.55
N PRO A 25 -0.09 9.60 18.84
CA PRO A 25 -0.91 10.65 18.24
C PRO A 25 -0.40 11.09 16.86
N ILE A 26 0.11 10.16 16.05
CA ILE A 26 0.54 10.44 14.69
C ILE A 26 -0.70 10.35 13.79
N ARG A 27 -0.97 11.38 12.99
CA ARG A 27 -2.05 11.37 12.00
C ARG A 27 -1.59 10.93 10.62
N GLU A 28 -0.34 11.21 10.28
CA GLU A 28 0.20 10.93 8.95
C GLU A 28 1.62 10.38 9.07
N ILE A 29 1.94 9.39 8.23
CA ILE A 29 3.28 8.83 8.09
C ILE A 29 3.76 9.14 6.68
N VAL A 30 4.79 9.98 6.56
CA VAL A 30 5.38 10.37 5.26
C VAL A 30 6.78 9.78 5.15
N LEU A 31 6.95 8.90 4.16
CA LEU A 31 8.19 8.18 3.87
C LEU A 31 8.64 8.37 2.42
N THR A 32 7.96 9.23 1.66
CA THR A 32 8.23 9.43 0.23
C THR A 32 9.71 9.65 -0.06
N GLY A 33 10.23 8.95 -1.08
CA GLY A 33 11.64 8.99 -1.47
C GLY A 33 12.59 8.23 -0.53
N GLN A 34 12.10 7.57 0.52
CA GLN A 34 12.93 6.77 1.41
C GLN A 34 12.90 5.29 1.00
N PRO A 35 14.05 4.65 0.75
CA PRO A 35 14.06 3.24 0.38
C PRO A 35 13.54 2.40 1.55
N LEU A 36 12.45 1.66 1.32
CA LEU A 36 11.80 0.78 2.31
C LEU A 36 12.10 -0.70 2.08
N MET A 37 12.71 -1.02 0.94
CA MET A 37 13.17 -2.35 0.60
C MET A 37 14.67 -2.33 0.33
N SER A 38 15.31 -3.49 0.43
CA SER A 38 16.69 -3.72 -0.01
C SER A 38 16.80 -5.17 -0.46
N PHE A 39 17.83 -5.52 -1.22
CA PHE A 39 18.08 -6.90 -1.63
C PHE A 39 19.31 -7.44 -0.91
N THR A 40 19.20 -8.66 -0.38
CA THR A 40 20.37 -9.36 0.15
C THR A 40 21.14 -10.02 -0.99
N VAL A 41 22.46 -9.90 -0.93
CA VAL A 41 23.34 -10.63 -1.83
C VAL A 41 23.23 -12.11 -1.47
N PRO A 42 23.04 -13.02 -2.45
CA PRO A 42 22.99 -14.45 -2.19
C PRO A 42 24.26 -14.89 -1.45
N ASN A 43 24.10 -15.55 -0.30
CA ASN A 43 25.25 -15.99 0.49
C ASN A 43 25.98 -17.09 -0.29
N ARG A 44 27.17 -16.78 -0.83
CA ARG A 44 27.99 -17.75 -1.58
C ARG A 44 28.67 -18.69 -0.59
N GLY A 45 27.98 -19.76 -0.20
CA GLY A 45 28.68 -20.97 0.26
C GLY A 45 29.50 -21.52 -0.91
N ALA A 46 30.75 -21.94 -0.67
CA ALA A 46 31.60 -22.52 -1.71
C ALA A 46 30.87 -23.74 -2.33
N GLY A 47 30.56 -23.66 -3.63
CA GLY A 47 29.87 -24.71 -4.39
C GLY A 47 28.35 -24.57 -4.52
N ALA A 48 27.71 -23.57 -3.92
CA ALA A 48 26.28 -23.32 -4.12
C ALA A 48 25.99 -22.59 -5.44
N ALA A 49 24.95 -23.02 -6.16
CA ALA A 49 24.44 -22.31 -7.33
C ALA A 49 24.12 -20.84 -6.97
N ALA A 50 24.30 -19.92 -7.92
CA ALA A 50 23.99 -18.51 -7.72
C ALA A 50 22.54 -18.35 -7.27
N GLY A 51 22.31 -18.14 -5.98
CA GLY A 51 20.98 -17.88 -5.44
C GLY A 51 20.40 -16.61 -6.03
N ARG A 52 19.08 -16.50 -6.09
CA ARG A 52 18.43 -15.21 -6.42
C ARG A 52 18.53 -14.30 -5.19
N SER A 53 18.72 -13.01 -5.41
CA SER A 53 18.70 -12.02 -4.33
C SER A 53 17.32 -12.02 -3.66
N GLU A 54 17.29 -12.09 -2.33
CA GLU A 54 16.03 -12.05 -1.58
C GLU A 54 15.71 -10.62 -1.11
N PRO A 55 14.45 -10.18 -1.25
CA PRO A 55 14.03 -8.88 -0.76
C PRO A 55 13.98 -8.86 0.77
N VAL A 56 14.52 -7.81 1.36
CA VAL A 56 14.46 -7.46 2.78
C VAL A 56 13.55 -6.25 2.94
N VAL A 57 12.41 -6.48 3.56
CA VAL A 57 11.33 -5.49 3.73
C VAL A 57 11.22 -4.95 5.16
N ARG A 58 12.27 -5.07 5.99
CA ARG A 58 12.21 -4.69 7.42
C ARG A 58 11.79 -3.25 7.67
N SER A 59 12.22 -2.32 6.82
CA SER A 59 11.81 -0.91 6.94
C SER A 59 10.31 -0.76 6.67
N LEU A 60 9.80 -1.42 5.62
CA LEU A 60 8.38 -1.47 5.31
C LEU A 60 7.58 -2.12 6.46
N GLU A 61 8.02 -3.27 6.99
CA GLU A 61 7.38 -3.96 8.12
C GLU A 61 7.25 -3.04 9.35
N LEU A 62 8.29 -2.26 9.66
CA LEU A 62 8.28 -1.28 10.76
C LEU A 62 7.31 -0.12 10.48
N ALA A 63 7.28 0.39 9.25
CA ALA A 63 6.36 1.45 8.86
C ALA A 63 4.89 0.99 8.96
N VAL A 64 4.59 -0.22 8.45
CA VAL A 64 3.26 -0.83 8.56
C VAL A 64 2.91 -1.09 10.02
N HIS A 65 3.84 -1.58 10.84
CA HIS A 65 3.61 -1.76 12.27
C HIS A 65 3.29 -0.43 12.97
N LEU A 66 4.03 0.63 12.67
CA LEU A 66 3.80 1.96 13.23
C LEU A 66 2.39 2.47 12.88
N ALA A 67 2.01 2.41 11.61
CA ALA A 67 0.68 2.80 11.13
C ALA A 67 -0.43 2.03 11.86
N ARG A 68 -0.23 0.71 12.02
CA ARG A 68 -1.19 -0.20 12.66
C ARG A 68 -1.26 -0.05 14.18
N SER A 69 -0.21 0.49 14.82
CA SER A 69 -0.13 0.68 16.27
C SER A 69 -0.69 2.02 16.76
N SER A 70 -0.84 3.01 15.89
CA SER A 70 -1.53 4.26 16.21
C SER A 70 -3.05 4.08 16.10
N SER A 71 -3.85 4.83 16.87
CA SER A 71 -5.31 5.00 16.72
C SER A 71 -5.68 6.19 15.82
N HIS A 72 -4.70 7.04 15.47
CA HIS A 72 -4.92 8.35 14.86
C HIS A 72 -4.40 8.47 13.43
N VAL A 73 -3.55 7.54 12.98
CA VAL A 73 -3.03 7.55 11.60
C VAL A 73 -4.19 7.35 10.63
N VAL A 74 -4.35 8.30 9.71
CA VAL A 74 -5.32 8.31 8.62
C VAL A 74 -4.65 8.23 7.25
N ALA A 75 -3.38 8.66 7.13
CA ALA A 75 -2.65 8.67 5.87
C ALA A 75 -1.25 8.06 5.99
N VAL A 76 -0.87 7.25 5.00
CA VAL A 76 0.51 6.77 4.82
C VAL A 76 0.97 7.09 3.40
N ARG A 77 2.12 7.78 3.28
CA ARG A 77 2.73 8.12 2.00
C ARG A 77 4.06 7.42 1.87
N ALA A 78 4.13 6.48 0.93
CA ALA A 78 5.29 5.67 0.61
C ALA A 78 5.53 5.67 -0.91
N GLY A 79 5.38 6.84 -1.53
CA GLY A 79 5.74 7.04 -2.94
C GLY A 79 7.25 7.03 -3.16
N GLU A 80 7.71 6.53 -4.30
CA GLU A 80 9.14 6.50 -4.68
C GLU A 80 10.02 5.84 -3.59
N CYS A 81 9.53 4.77 -2.96
CA CYS A 81 10.16 4.11 -1.81
C CYS A 81 10.91 2.82 -2.18
N GLU A 82 11.18 2.63 -3.47
CA GLU A 82 11.78 1.41 -4.05
C GLU A 82 10.97 0.14 -3.74
N LEU A 83 9.65 0.27 -3.53
CA LEU A 83 8.79 -0.88 -3.33
C LEU A 83 8.65 -1.63 -4.65
N SER A 84 8.77 -2.96 -4.62
CA SER A 84 8.67 -3.78 -5.84
C SER A 84 8.11 -5.17 -5.53
N SER A 85 7.43 -5.76 -6.50
CA SER A 85 7.06 -7.17 -6.51
C SER A 85 8.21 -8.10 -6.94
N GLU A 86 9.32 -7.55 -7.43
CA GLU A 86 10.49 -8.33 -7.82
C GLU A 86 11.15 -9.00 -6.60
N GLY A 87 11.49 -10.29 -6.75
CA GLY A 87 12.10 -11.07 -5.67
C GLY A 87 11.10 -11.69 -4.68
N GLY A 88 9.79 -11.50 -4.86
CA GLY A 88 8.73 -12.25 -4.17
C GLY A 88 7.65 -11.40 -3.52
N ASP A 89 6.67 -12.08 -2.92
CA ASP A 89 5.42 -11.45 -2.45
C ASP A 89 5.52 -10.71 -1.11
N LYS A 90 6.69 -10.67 -0.46
CA LYS A 90 6.83 -10.07 0.88
C LYS A 90 6.44 -8.59 0.90
N CYS A 91 6.93 -7.82 -0.08
CA CYS A 91 6.60 -6.39 -0.19
C CYS A 91 5.10 -6.18 -0.40
N VAL A 92 4.51 -6.89 -1.37
CA VAL A 92 3.08 -6.82 -1.69
C VAL A 92 2.23 -7.23 -0.50
N THR A 93 2.64 -8.26 0.24
CA THR A 93 1.96 -8.75 1.45
C THR A 93 1.91 -7.67 2.53
N GLU A 94 3.02 -6.97 2.77
CA GLU A 94 3.06 -5.90 3.76
C GLU A 94 2.24 -4.67 3.34
N VAL A 95 2.25 -4.31 2.05
CA VAL A 95 1.39 -3.25 1.52
C VAL A 95 -0.09 -3.64 1.61
N ALA A 96 -0.44 -4.89 1.29
CA ALA A 96 -1.80 -5.41 1.46
C ALA A 96 -2.22 -5.40 2.93
N ARG A 97 -1.29 -5.65 3.87
CA ARG A 97 -1.52 -5.54 5.31
C ARG A 97 -1.74 -4.10 5.77
N LEU A 98 -1.16 -3.12 5.08
CA LEU A 98 -1.32 -1.69 5.35
C LEU A 98 -2.72 -1.19 4.98
N VAL A 99 -3.26 -1.59 3.82
CA VAL A 99 -4.58 -1.12 3.34
C VAL A 99 -5.77 -1.78 4.04
N ARG A 100 -5.52 -2.84 4.83
CA ARG A 100 -6.54 -3.47 5.68
C ARG A 100 -6.78 -2.70 6.96
N GLN A 101 -7.88 -2.99 7.63
CA GLN A 101 -8.28 -2.37 8.88
C GLN A 101 -7.15 -2.43 9.92
N VAL A 102 -6.95 -1.31 10.60
CA VAL A 102 -5.94 -1.14 11.64
C VAL A 102 -6.62 -0.98 13.01
N GLY A 103 -5.96 -1.40 14.09
CA GLY A 103 -6.54 -1.39 15.44
C GLY A 103 -7.36 -2.64 15.82
N ILE A 104 -7.90 -2.66 17.05
CA ILE A 104 -8.65 -3.79 17.63
C ILE A 104 -9.94 -3.26 18.27
N GLY A 105 -11.04 -4.01 18.15
CA GLY A 105 -12.27 -3.71 18.89
C GLY A 105 -12.89 -2.37 18.49
N ARG A 106 -13.20 -1.49 19.46
CA ARG A 106 -13.85 -0.18 19.22
C ARG A 106 -12.94 0.84 18.54
N GLU A 107 -11.64 0.67 18.58
CA GLU A 107 -10.65 1.58 17.98
C GLU A 107 -10.23 1.18 16.56
N ALA A 108 -10.82 0.11 16.03
CA ALA A 108 -10.53 -0.35 14.68
C ALA A 108 -11.03 0.65 13.63
N ARG A 109 -10.18 1.00 12.67
CA ARG A 109 -10.43 2.04 11.67
C ARG A 109 -9.78 1.71 10.33
N PHE A 110 -10.14 2.50 9.31
CA PHE A 110 -9.55 2.44 7.98
C PHE A 110 -8.59 3.61 7.77
N LEU A 111 -7.55 3.36 6.97
CA LEU A 111 -6.81 4.47 6.38
C LEU A 111 -7.68 5.15 5.33
N GLU A 112 -7.56 6.47 5.28
CA GLU A 112 -8.21 7.34 4.30
C GLU A 112 -7.32 7.53 3.08
N GLU A 113 -5.99 7.50 3.27
CA GLU A 113 -5.02 7.69 2.19
C GLU A 113 -3.85 6.73 2.31
N VAL A 114 -3.55 6.05 1.20
CA VAL A 114 -2.33 5.25 1.02
C VAL A 114 -1.74 5.65 -0.33
N ASP A 115 -0.63 6.37 -0.27
CA ASP A 115 0.10 6.82 -1.45
C ASP A 115 1.29 5.89 -1.72
N LEU A 116 1.26 5.22 -2.87
CA LEU A 116 2.28 4.28 -3.35
C LEU A 116 2.78 4.69 -4.75
N HIS A 117 2.65 5.96 -5.12
CA HIS A 117 3.05 6.41 -6.46
C HIS A 117 4.54 6.16 -6.73
N GLY A 118 4.91 6.00 -8.00
CA GLY A 118 6.33 6.00 -8.40
C GLY A 118 7.14 4.81 -7.87
N ASN A 119 6.47 3.71 -7.51
CA ASN A 119 7.13 2.46 -7.11
C ASN A 119 7.22 1.49 -8.30
N ALA A 120 7.71 0.28 -8.06
CA ALA A 120 7.92 -0.75 -9.08
C ALA A 120 6.91 -1.91 -8.95
N MET A 121 5.63 -1.59 -8.68
CA MET A 121 4.55 -2.59 -8.61
C MET A 121 4.05 -2.97 -10.00
N ASP A 122 3.96 -4.27 -10.27
CA ASP A 122 3.35 -4.77 -11.50
C ASP A 122 1.81 -4.92 -11.37
N ALA A 123 1.19 -5.43 -12.45
CA ALA A 123 -0.25 -5.65 -12.52
C ALA A 123 -0.78 -6.65 -11.48
N ASP A 124 0.00 -7.66 -11.11
CA ASP A 124 -0.41 -8.65 -10.11
C ASP A 124 -0.36 -8.07 -8.70
N ALA A 125 0.71 -7.32 -8.40
CA ALA A 125 0.84 -6.58 -7.15
C ALA A 125 -0.28 -5.56 -6.97
N ALA A 126 -0.56 -4.74 -8.00
CA ALA A 126 -1.64 -3.76 -7.98
C ALA A 126 -2.99 -4.45 -7.70
N ARG A 127 -3.28 -5.55 -8.39
CA ARG A 127 -4.49 -6.36 -8.15
C ARG A 127 -4.59 -6.83 -6.70
N LYS A 128 -3.55 -7.50 -6.18
CA LYS A 128 -3.54 -7.99 -4.79
C LYS A 128 -3.79 -6.88 -3.76
N ILE A 129 -3.22 -5.70 -3.97
CA ILE A 129 -3.39 -4.54 -3.08
C ILE A 129 -4.82 -3.99 -3.16
N VAL A 130 -5.35 -3.77 -4.37
CA VAL A 130 -6.72 -3.27 -4.59
C VAL A 130 -7.76 -4.25 -4.06
N GLU A 131 -7.61 -5.54 -4.37
CA GLU A 131 -8.49 -6.60 -3.85
C GLU A 131 -8.49 -6.65 -2.33
N ALA A 132 -7.32 -6.53 -1.68
CA ALA A 132 -7.23 -6.47 -0.23
C ALA A 132 -7.96 -5.26 0.36
N ALA A 133 -7.84 -4.09 -0.28
CA ALA A 133 -8.53 -2.87 0.14
C ALA A 133 -10.06 -2.99 -0.03
N VAL A 134 -10.52 -3.48 -1.20
CA VAL A 134 -11.94 -3.68 -1.50
C VAL A 134 -12.55 -4.70 -0.56
N LYS A 135 -11.92 -5.87 -0.41
CA LYS A 135 -12.39 -6.95 0.47
C LYS A 135 -12.61 -6.44 1.88
N GLU A 136 -11.61 -5.76 2.45
CA GLU A 136 -11.71 -5.26 3.82
C GLU A 136 -12.84 -4.22 3.97
N ARG A 137 -13.06 -3.38 2.96
CA ARG A 137 -14.14 -2.37 2.99
C ARG A 137 -15.53 -2.94 2.67
N CYS A 138 -15.60 -4.12 2.07
CA CYS A 138 -16.88 -4.81 1.83
C CYS A 138 -17.30 -5.70 3.00
N GLU A 139 -16.36 -6.41 3.62
CA GLU A 139 -16.66 -7.47 4.60
C GLU A 139 -16.77 -6.97 6.05
N ARG A 140 -16.30 -5.74 6.34
CA ARG A 140 -16.28 -5.21 7.70
C ARG A 140 -17.49 -4.30 7.96
N PRO A 141 -18.32 -4.57 8.99
CA PRO A 141 -19.53 -3.78 9.30
C PRO A 141 -19.28 -2.28 9.55
N ARG A 142 -18.06 -1.90 9.96
CA ARG A 142 -17.69 -0.49 10.18
C ARG A 142 -17.22 0.24 8.93
N ALA A 143 -16.94 -0.48 7.86
CA ALA A 143 -16.64 0.13 6.57
C ALA A 143 -17.91 0.70 5.91
N SER A 144 -19.08 0.16 6.28
CA SER A 144 -20.37 0.55 5.71
C SER A 144 -21.03 1.77 6.38
N GLU A 145 -20.66 2.13 7.62
CA GLU A 145 -21.25 3.28 8.33
C GLU A 145 -20.32 4.49 8.29
N GLY A 146 -20.46 5.32 7.24
CA GLY A 146 -19.85 6.67 7.19
C GLY A 146 -18.33 6.72 7.08
N ALA A 147 -17.64 5.59 6.89
CA ALA A 147 -16.19 5.59 6.69
C ALA A 147 -15.84 6.23 5.33
N PRO A 148 -14.91 7.19 5.28
CA PRO A 148 -14.49 7.79 4.02
C PRO A 148 -13.84 6.74 3.10
N PRO A 149 -13.96 6.88 1.78
CA PRO A 149 -13.32 5.97 0.82
C PRO A 149 -11.79 5.99 0.99
N LEU A 150 -11.12 4.89 0.62
CA LEU A 150 -9.65 4.86 0.61
C LEU A 150 -9.15 5.52 -0.67
N TRP A 151 -8.37 6.59 -0.54
CA TRP A 151 -7.56 7.14 -1.61
C TRP A 151 -6.28 6.34 -1.76
N LEU A 152 -6.23 5.43 -2.74
CA LEU A 152 -5.12 4.51 -2.99
C LEU A 152 -4.39 4.90 -4.27
N ASP A 153 -3.31 5.66 -4.14
CA ASP A 153 -2.52 6.12 -5.29
C ASP A 153 -1.52 5.03 -5.71
N LEU A 154 -1.76 4.48 -6.90
CA LEU A 154 -0.89 3.49 -7.57
C LEU A 154 -0.35 4.04 -8.90
N SER A 155 -0.41 5.36 -9.10
CA SER A 155 0.13 6.00 -10.30
C SER A 155 1.65 5.82 -10.40
N LEU A 156 2.19 5.97 -11.61
CA LEU A 156 3.61 5.88 -11.90
C LEU A 156 4.27 4.56 -11.45
N ASN A 157 3.49 3.48 -11.32
CA ASN A 157 4.00 2.12 -11.09
C ASN A 157 4.30 1.41 -12.42
N ARG A 158 4.60 0.10 -12.39
CA ARG A 158 4.94 -0.71 -13.59
C ARG A 158 3.77 -1.59 -14.03
N VAL A 159 2.53 -1.12 -13.89
CA VAL A 159 1.33 -1.86 -14.30
C VAL A 159 1.21 -1.84 -15.81
N ARG A 160 1.43 -3.00 -16.45
CA ARG A 160 1.19 -3.18 -17.89
C ARG A 160 -0.31 -3.30 -18.18
N ASN A 161 -0.76 -2.66 -19.25
CA ASN A 161 -2.17 -2.62 -19.67
C ASN A 161 -3.13 -2.21 -18.54
N PRO A 162 -2.95 -1.02 -17.92
CA PRO A 162 -3.69 -0.62 -16.73
C PRO A 162 -5.21 -0.59 -16.95
N ALA A 163 -5.68 -0.24 -18.15
CA ALA A 163 -7.11 -0.28 -18.48
C ALA A 163 -7.72 -1.70 -18.36
N THR A 164 -7.03 -2.71 -18.91
CA THR A 164 -7.45 -4.11 -18.81
C THR A 164 -7.38 -4.61 -17.36
N VAL A 165 -6.33 -4.23 -16.62
CA VAL A 165 -6.19 -4.58 -15.20
C VAL A 165 -7.35 -3.99 -14.40
N PHE A 166 -7.70 -2.72 -14.63
CA PHE A 166 -8.84 -2.06 -14.00
C PHE A 166 -10.16 -2.80 -14.28
N GLN A 167 -10.44 -3.10 -15.55
CA GLN A 167 -11.67 -3.82 -15.95
C GLN A 167 -11.75 -5.20 -15.28
N ASN A 168 -10.64 -5.94 -15.25
CA ASN A 168 -10.61 -7.26 -14.61
C ASN A 168 -10.85 -7.19 -13.10
N MET A 169 -10.25 -6.21 -12.42
CA MET A 169 -10.51 -5.98 -10.99
C MET A 169 -11.96 -5.58 -10.74
N GLN A 170 -12.58 -4.82 -11.65
CA GLN A 170 -13.96 -4.37 -11.51
C GLN A 170 -14.93 -5.53 -11.68
N ALA A 171 -14.70 -6.39 -12.68
CA ALA A 171 -15.44 -7.62 -12.88
C ALA A 171 -15.31 -8.57 -11.68
N TRP A 172 -14.10 -8.71 -11.12
CA TRP A 172 -13.89 -9.47 -9.89
C TRP A 172 -14.70 -8.91 -8.72
N ALA A 173 -14.70 -7.58 -8.50
CA ALA A 173 -15.42 -6.98 -7.39
C ALA A 173 -16.95 -7.14 -7.51
N GLY A 174 -17.48 -7.03 -8.72
CA GLY A 174 -18.89 -7.33 -9.03
C GLY A 174 -19.24 -8.78 -8.68
N TRP A 175 -18.43 -9.75 -9.12
CA TRP A 175 -18.64 -11.17 -8.83
C TRP A 175 -18.45 -11.55 -7.36
N ALA A 176 -17.37 -11.10 -6.72
CA ALA A 176 -16.98 -11.53 -5.37
C ALA A 176 -17.80 -10.85 -4.26
N HIS A 177 -18.24 -9.61 -4.48
CA HIS A 177 -18.89 -8.79 -3.45
C HIS A 177 -20.24 -8.21 -3.87
N GLY A 178 -20.72 -8.50 -5.08
CA GLY A 178 -21.98 -7.93 -5.59
C GLY A 178 -21.94 -6.41 -5.75
N LYS A 179 -20.75 -5.82 -5.90
CA LYS A 179 -20.54 -4.36 -5.99
C LYS A 179 -19.85 -3.99 -7.29
N ASP A 180 -20.63 -3.61 -8.30
CA ASP A 180 -20.14 -3.15 -9.60
C ASP A 180 -19.37 -1.82 -9.52
N ALA A 181 -19.58 -1.07 -8.43
CA ALA A 181 -18.92 0.20 -8.13
C ALA A 181 -18.10 0.14 -6.82
N ALA A 182 -17.38 -0.96 -6.56
CA ALA A 182 -16.55 -1.09 -5.36
C ALA A 182 -15.39 -0.07 -5.33
N PHE A 183 -14.87 0.31 -6.49
CA PHE A 183 -13.80 1.29 -6.64
C PHE A 183 -13.95 2.07 -7.95
N CYS A 184 -13.29 3.23 -8.04
CA CYS A 184 -13.36 4.10 -9.22
C CYS A 184 -12.03 4.76 -9.58
N MET A 185 -11.97 5.33 -10.79
CA MET A 185 -10.90 6.24 -11.20
C MET A 185 -11.25 7.64 -10.73
N ALA A 186 -10.54 8.13 -9.71
CA ALA A 186 -10.93 9.33 -8.97
C ALA A 186 -11.03 10.58 -9.88
N ASP A 187 -10.07 10.75 -10.80
CA ASP A 187 -9.96 11.93 -11.65
C ASP A 187 -11.04 12.00 -12.73
N GLN A 188 -11.54 10.84 -13.19
CA GLN A 188 -12.61 10.78 -14.20
C GLN A 188 -13.99 11.02 -13.59
N ASP A 189 -14.14 10.65 -12.32
CA ASP A 189 -15.42 10.61 -11.64
C ASP A 189 -15.65 11.82 -10.71
N GLY A 190 -14.77 12.83 -10.76
CA GLY A 190 -14.88 14.03 -9.92
C GLY A 190 -14.83 13.74 -8.42
N CYS A 191 -14.14 12.65 -8.04
CA CYS A 191 -14.07 12.21 -6.65
C CYS A 191 -13.14 13.10 -5.82
N THR A 192 -13.45 13.22 -4.53
CA THR A 192 -12.54 13.81 -3.54
C THR A 192 -12.01 12.72 -2.62
N LYS A 193 -11.03 13.03 -1.77
CA LYS A 193 -10.55 12.09 -0.74
C LYS A 193 -11.64 11.66 0.23
N GLN A 194 -12.64 12.51 0.46
CA GLN A 194 -13.68 12.28 1.48
C GLN A 194 -14.99 11.73 0.89
N ALA A 195 -15.26 11.95 -0.39
CA ALA A 195 -16.54 11.62 -0.98
C ALA A 195 -16.43 11.09 -2.42
N CYS A 196 -17.23 10.06 -2.69
CA CYS A 196 -17.43 9.48 -4.02
C CYS A 196 -18.86 9.76 -4.51
N PRO A 197 -19.06 10.41 -5.67
CA PRO A 197 -20.40 10.57 -6.25
C PRO A 197 -21.10 9.24 -6.54
N LYS A 198 -20.31 8.18 -6.82
CA LYS A 198 -20.81 6.82 -7.10
C LYS A 198 -20.88 5.93 -5.86
N GLY A 199 -20.52 6.44 -4.68
CA GLY A 199 -20.46 5.66 -3.45
C GLY A 199 -19.39 4.56 -3.44
N CYS A 200 -18.33 4.70 -4.26
CA CYS A 200 -17.23 3.75 -4.28
C CYS A 200 -16.45 3.77 -2.96
N LEU A 201 -15.88 2.61 -2.61
CA LEU A 201 -15.17 2.40 -1.35
C LEU A 201 -13.67 2.69 -1.46
N VAL A 202 -13.13 2.58 -2.67
CA VAL A 202 -11.71 2.83 -2.98
C VAL A 202 -11.61 3.74 -4.20
N HIS A 203 -10.78 4.77 -4.11
CA HIS A 203 -10.44 5.69 -5.18
C HIS A 203 -9.04 5.36 -5.68
N LEU A 204 -8.91 5.18 -6.99
CA LEU A 204 -7.66 4.93 -7.69
C LEU A 204 -7.31 6.16 -8.54
N PRO A 205 -6.76 7.24 -7.94
CA PRO A 205 -6.31 8.40 -8.70
C PRO A 205 -5.23 8.00 -9.69
N LYS A 206 -5.29 8.55 -10.90
CA LYS A 206 -4.29 8.47 -11.96
C LYS A 206 -3.82 7.05 -12.24
N PHE A 207 -4.67 6.05 -12.02
CA PHE A 207 -4.29 4.64 -12.17
C PHE A 207 -3.86 4.30 -13.60
N LEU A 208 -4.40 5.00 -14.61
CA LEU A 208 -3.99 4.83 -15.99
C LEU A 208 -2.62 5.45 -16.30
N GLU A 209 -2.14 6.36 -15.47
CA GLU A 209 -0.82 6.97 -15.58
C GLU A 209 0.21 6.03 -14.94
N GLN A 210 0.86 5.19 -15.76
CA GLN A 210 1.87 4.23 -15.30
C GLN A 210 3.24 4.57 -15.89
N SER A 211 4.30 4.22 -15.15
CA SER A 211 5.67 4.35 -15.64
C SER A 211 5.86 3.45 -16.86
N LYS A 212 6.57 3.97 -17.87
CA LYS A 212 6.99 3.13 -18.99
C LYS A 212 7.95 2.10 -18.42
N THR A 213 7.69 0.81 -18.64
CA THR A 213 8.71 -0.22 -18.41
C THR A 213 9.90 0.13 -19.30
N ASP A 214 11.01 0.56 -18.72
CA ASP A 214 12.26 0.83 -19.43
C ASP A 214 12.81 -0.49 -20.01
N GLY A 215 12.27 -0.87 -21.16
CA GLY A 215 12.80 -1.87 -22.08
C GLY A 215 13.55 -1.25 -23.25
N GLN A 216 13.75 0.07 -23.27
CA GLN A 216 14.70 0.73 -24.16
C GLN A 216 15.89 1.17 -23.33
N ALA A 217 16.96 0.38 -23.41
CA ALA A 217 18.28 0.80 -23.01
C ALA A 217 18.53 2.20 -23.59
N ARG A 218 18.94 3.14 -22.73
CA ARG A 218 19.67 4.33 -23.18
C ARG A 218 20.92 3.83 -23.91
N VAL A 219 20.82 3.67 -25.22
CA VAL A 219 21.98 3.71 -26.09
C VAL A 219 22.49 5.14 -25.97
N THR A 220 23.51 5.30 -25.15
CA THR A 220 24.31 6.51 -25.14
C THR A 220 25.18 6.39 -26.39
N ILE A 221 25.00 7.30 -27.33
CA ILE A 221 25.89 7.48 -28.47
C ILE A 221 27.21 8.02 -27.94
#